data_AF-A0A846MI82-F1
#
_entry.id   AF-A0A846MI82-F1
#
_cell.length_a   1.000
_cell.length_b   1.000
_cell.length_c   1.000
_cell.angle_alpha   90.00
_cell.angle_beta   90.00
_cell.angle_gamma   90.00
#
_symmetry.space_group_name_H-M   'P 1'
#
loop_
_entity.id
_entity.type
_entity.pdbx_description
1 polymer ?
#
loop_
_entity_poly.entity_id
_entity_poly.type
_entity_poly.pdbx_seq_one_letter_code
_entity_poly.pdbx_strand_id
1 'polypeptide(L)'
;MAVFEVPGYDRFIIVTDAAMNIVPDLEQKAQIVANAVAVARSIGIDMPKVAPLAAVEVVNPAMPATVDAAALTMMQKRGQIKDCIIDGPLALDNAVSAIAAEHKRIDSEVAGRADILLVPDIEAGNMLYKSLVYFANAKVGAVIAGAKAPIVLTSRADSAESKLYSLALAVCSASK
;
A
#
# COMPACT_ATOMS: atom_id res chain seq x y z
N MET A 1 -3.43 7.88 0.32
CA MET A 1 -2.71 6.74 0.94
C MET A 1 -2.55 7.00 2.43
N ALA A 2 -2.29 5.95 3.20
CA ALA A 2 -2.06 6.06 4.64
C ALA A 2 -0.88 5.19 5.07
N VAL A 3 -0.06 5.72 5.98
CA VAL A 3 1.11 5.08 6.56
C VAL A 3 0.76 4.71 8.00
N PHE A 4 0.95 3.45 8.34
CA PHE A 4 0.59 2.88 9.63
C PHE A 4 1.82 2.41 10.39
N GLU A 5 1.86 2.73 11.67
CA GLU A 5 2.68 2.02 12.66
C GLU A 5 1.75 1.03 13.38
N VAL A 6 1.95 -0.26 13.11
CA VAL A 6 1.10 -1.33 13.64
C VAL A 6 1.84 -2.02 14.79
N PRO A 7 1.25 -2.11 16.00
CA PRO A 7 1.86 -2.83 17.11
C PRO A 7 2.25 -4.26 16.72
N GLY A 8 3.50 -4.64 17.02
CA GLY A 8 4.05 -5.97 16.68
C GLY A 8 4.71 -6.08 15.30
N TYR A 9 4.66 -5.02 14.48
CA TYR A 9 5.44 -4.91 13.25
C TYR A 9 6.63 -3.97 13.46
N ASP A 10 7.77 -4.31 12.86
CA ASP A 10 9.05 -3.60 12.97
C ASP A 10 9.25 -2.54 11.87
N ARG A 11 8.22 -2.30 11.07
CA ARG A 11 8.24 -1.44 9.89
C ARG A 11 6.89 -0.74 9.70
N PHE A 12 6.89 0.33 8.92
CA PHE A 12 5.65 0.95 8.48
C PHE A 12 4.91 0.09 7.47
N ILE A 13 3.58 0.12 7.53
CA ILE A 13 2.71 -0.50 6.54
C ILE A 13 1.95 0.61 5.82
N ILE A 14 2.06 0.68 4.50
CA ILE A 14 1.41 1.70 3.68
C ILE A 14 0.22 1.07 2.97
N VAL A 15 -0.98 1.62 3.13
CA VAL A 15 -2.18 1.16 2.41
C VAL A 15 -2.60 2.19 1.37
N THR A 16 -2.83 1.73 0.14
CA THR A 16 -3.27 2.58 -0.96
C THR A 16 -4.18 1.82 -1.94
N ASP A 17 -5.26 2.37 -2.49
CA ASP A 17 -5.93 3.62 -2.13
C ASP A 17 -7.18 3.33 -1.28
N ALA A 18 -7.30 4.00 -0.13
CA ALA A 18 -8.39 3.77 0.83
C ALA A 18 -9.44 4.89 0.86
N ALA A 19 -9.31 5.93 0.00
CA ALA A 19 -10.15 7.13 0.13
C ALA A 19 -10.45 7.90 -1.15
N MET A 20 -9.72 7.71 -2.28
CA MET A 20 -9.93 8.54 -3.48
C MET A 20 -10.44 7.74 -4.69
N ASN A 21 -9.69 6.74 -5.16
CA ASN A 21 -10.05 5.99 -6.36
C ASN A 21 -11.01 4.83 -6.03
N ILE A 22 -12.24 4.86 -6.56
CA ILE A 22 -13.31 3.91 -6.21
C ILE A 22 -13.00 2.49 -6.70
N VAL A 23 -12.93 2.31 -8.03
CA VAL A 23 -12.51 1.05 -8.67
C VAL A 23 -11.44 1.42 -9.68
N PRO A 24 -10.16 1.50 -9.27
CA PRO A 24 -9.11 1.93 -10.17
C PRO A 24 -8.86 0.88 -11.25
N ASP A 25 -8.71 1.32 -12.49
CA ASP A 25 -8.21 0.47 -13.59
C ASP A 25 -6.70 0.22 -13.45
N LEU A 26 -6.12 -0.58 -14.37
CA LEU A 26 -4.71 -0.94 -14.34
C LEU A 26 -3.77 0.28 -14.43
N GLU A 27 -4.10 1.27 -15.27
CA GLU A 27 -3.27 2.47 -15.45
C GLU A 27 -3.31 3.36 -14.20
N GLN A 28 -4.51 3.52 -13.63
CA GLN A 28 -4.71 4.20 -12.35
C GLN A 28 -3.97 3.48 -11.23
N LYS A 29 -4.01 2.14 -11.17
CA LYS A 29 -3.24 1.35 -10.21
C LYS A 29 -1.74 1.58 -10.34
N ALA A 30 -1.20 1.62 -11.57
CA ALA A 30 0.21 1.93 -11.78
C ALA A 30 0.59 3.33 -11.24
N GLN A 31 -0.27 4.34 -11.47
CA GLN A 31 -0.06 5.69 -10.94
C GLN A 31 -0.19 5.73 -9.41
N ILE A 32 -1.14 5.00 -8.84
CA ILE A 32 -1.32 4.87 -7.39
C ILE A 32 -0.05 4.26 -6.77
N VAL A 33 0.51 3.21 -7.38
CA VAL A 33 1.77 2.61 -6.94
C VAL A 33 2.91 3.61 -7.02
N ALA A 34 3.08 4.31 -8.15
CA ALA A 34 4.15 5.30 -8.30
C ALA A 34 4.09 6.40 -7.22
N ASN A 35 2.89 6.89 -6.92
CA ASN A 35 2.67 7.85 -5.84
C ASN A 35 3.04 7.28 -4.47
N ALA A 36 2.64 6.03 -4.17
CA ALA A 36 2.95 5.38 -2.90
C ALA A 36 4.45 5.09 -2.74
N VAL A 37 5.13 4.69 -3.81
CA VAL A 37 6.58 4.50 -3.85
C VAL A 37 7.31 5.81 -3.55
N ALA A 38 6.88 6.92 -4.16
CA ALA A 38 7.48 8.23 -3.90
C ALA A 38 7.37 8.64 -2.42
N VAL A 39 6.21 8.41 -1.79
CA VAL A 39 6.00 8.69 -0.36
C VAL A 39 6.79 7.73 0.53
N ALA A 40 6.81 6.43 0.21
CA ALA A 40 7.60 5.45 0.97
C ALA A 40 9.10 5.82 0.99
N ARG A 41 9.63 6.25 -0.14
CA ARG A 41 11.02 6.72 -0.26
C ARG A 41 11.26 8.01 0.52
N SER A 42 10.31 8.94 0.54
CA SER A 42 10.44 10.21 1.28
C SER A 42 10.54 10.02 2.80
N ILE A 43 10.02 8.90 3.32
CA ILE A 43 10.11 8.50 4.73
C ILE A 43 11.21 7.47 5.00
N GLY A 44 12.13 7.25 4.06
CA GLY A 44 13.34 6.44 4.27
C GLY A 44 13.25 4.97 3.84
N ILE A 45 12.22 4.56 3.10
CA ILE A 45 12.13 3.22 2.52
C ILE A 45 12.77 3.23 1.12
N ASP A 46 14.06 2.92 1.04
CA ASP A 46 14.87 3.09 -0.18
C ASP A 46 14.44 2.20 -1.36
N MET A 47 13.91 1.01 -1.10
CA MET A 47 13.42 0.10 -2.13
C MET A 47 12.10 -0.54 -1.67
N PRO A 48 10.99 0.21 -1.78
CA PRO A 48 9.69 -0.25 -1.27
C PRO A 48 9.25 -1.53 -1.96
N LYS A 49 8.75 -2.48 -1.17
CA LYS A 49 8.11 -3.71 -1.64
C LYS A 49 6.61 -3.51 -1.72
N VAL A 50 6.07 -3.62 -2.92
CA VAL A 50 4.66 -3.40 -3.22
C VAL A 50 3.97 -4.74 -3.43
N ALA A 51 2.94 -5.02 -2.65
CA ALA A 51 2.05 -6.15 -2.81
C ALA A 51 0.68 -5.67 -3.36
N PRO A 52 0.39 -5.91 -4.65
CA PRO A 52 -0.98 -5.85 -5.16
C PRO A 52 -1.82 -6.95 -4.52
N LEU A 53 -2.80 -6.55 -3.72
CA LEU A 53 -3.61 -7.47 -2.94
C LEU A 53 -4.75 -8.07 -3.77
N ALA A 54 -4.95 -9.37 -3.59
CA ALA A 54 -6.12 -10.10 -4.06
C ALA A 54 -6.50 -11.18 -3.03
N ALA A 55 -7.63 -11.87 -3.24
CA ALA A 55 -8.06 -12.92 -2.31
C ALA A 55 -7.28 -14.25 -2.47
N VAL A 56 -6.52 -14.40 -3.55
CA VAL A 56 -5.76 -15.61 -3.91
C VAL A 56 -4.41 -15.23 -4.53
N GLU A 57 -3.47 -16.17 -4.51
CA GLU A 57 -2.08 -15.97 -4.97
C GLU A 57 -1.87 -16.33 -6.45
N VAL A 58 -2.87 -16.94 -7.09
CA VAL A 58 -2.78 -17.37 -8.49
C VAL A 58 -3.64 -16.45 -9.36
N VAL A 59 -3.14 -16.14 -10.56
CA VAL A 59 -3.90 -15.38 -11.56
C VAL A 59 -5.17 -16.12 -11.91
N ASN A 60 -6.31 -15.49 -11.64
CA ASN A 60 -7.63 -15.97 -11.97
C ASN A 60 -8.33 -14.94 -12.87
N PRO A 61 -8.58 -15.23 -14.17
CA PRO A 61 -9.24 -14.29 -15.08
C PRO A 61 -10.62 -13.82 -14.61
N ALA A 62 -11.32 -14.58 -13.75
CA ALA A 62 -12.59 -14.19 -13.16
C ALA A 62 -12.44 -13.21 -11.96
N MET A 63 -11.21 -12.94 -11.53
CA MET A 63 -10.88 -12.02 -10.45
C MET A 63 -9.93 -10.94 -10.97
N PRO A 64 -10.45 -9.78 -11.45
CA PRO A 64 -9.65 -8.73 -12.09
C PRO A 64 -8.44 -8.28 -11.27
N ALA A 65 -8.56 -8.21 -9.94
CA ALA A 65 -7.47 -7.87 -9.05
C ALA A 65 -6.21 -8.76 -9.26
N THR A 66 -6.40 -10.04 -9.54
CA THR A 66 -5.27 -10.97 -9.79
C THR A 66 -4.60 -10.74 -11.14
N VAL A 67 -5.37 -10.35 -12.15
CA VAL A 67 -4.86 -10.02 -13.49
C VAL A 67 -4.09 -8.71 -13.43
N ASP A 68 -4.64 -7.71 -12.75
CA ASP A 68 -3.99 -6.41 -12.55
C ASP A 68 -2.68 -6.57 -11.77
N ALA A 69 -2.67 -7.38 -10.71
CA ALA A 69 -1.47 -7.66 -9.92
C ALA A 69 -0.33 -8.25 -10.78
N ALA A 70 -0.65 -9.23 -11.62
CA ALA A 70 0.32 -9.82 -12.53
C ALA A 70 0.81 -8.83 -13.59
N ALA A 71 -0.10 -7.99 -14.12
CA ALA A 71 0.26 -6.95 -15.07
C ALA A 71 1.19 -5.91 -14.44
N LEU A 72 0.88 -5.39 -13.24
CA LEU A 72 1.73 -4.43 -12.51
C LEU A 72 3.13 -5.00 -12.23
N THR A 73 3.21 -6.27 -11.84
CA THR A 73 4.49 -6.98 -11.64
C THR A 73 5.32 -6.98 -12.93
N MET A 74 4.69 -7.27 -14.07
CA MET A 74 5.37 -7.22 -15.38
C MET A 74 5.72 -5.80 -15.82
N MET A 75 4.87 -4.81 -15.53
CA MET A 75 5.15 -3.39 -15.80
C MET A 75 6.38 -2.92 -15.03
N GLN A 76 6.53 -3.30 -13.75
CA GLN A 76 7.74 -3.02 -12.97
C GLN A 76 8.96 -3.74 -13.53
N LYS A 77 8.88 -5.04 -13.82
CA LYS A 77 9.99 -5.80 -14.42
C LYS A 77 10.45 -5.24 -15.77
N ARG A 78 9.56 -4.57 -16.50
CA ARG A 78 9.86 -3.86 -17.77
C ARG A 78 10.24 -2.39 -17.59
N GLY A 79 10.35 -1.89 -16.36
CA GLY A 79 10.80 -0.54 -16.04
C GLY A 79 9.76 0.57 -16.25
N GLN A 80 8.48 0.23 -16.41
CA GLN A 80 7.39 1.20 -16.49
C GLN A 80 7.07 1.78 -15.11
N ILE A 81 7.12 0.94 -14.07
CA ILE A 81 7.10 1.36 -12.67
C ILE A 81 8.52 1.16 -12.14
N LYS A 82 9.06 2.15 -11.42
CA LYS A 82 10.47 2.22 -11.02
C LYS A 82 10.60 2.38 -9.51
N ASP A 83 11.84 2.22 -9.04
CA ASP A 83 12.26 2.53 -7.67
C ASP A 83 11.56 1.70 -6.58
N CYS A 84 11.02 0.53 -6.96
CA CYS A 84 10.34 -0.43 -6.10
C CYS A 84 10.45 -1.86 -6.65
N ILE A 85 10.07 -2.83 -5.82
CA ILE A 85 9.85 -4.23 -6.22
C ILE A 85 8.36 -4.50 -6.11
N ILE A 86 7.73 -5.01 -7.18
CA ILE A 86 6.32 -5.39 -7.17
C ILE A 86 6.22 -6.89 -7.36
N ASP A 87 5.42 -7.55 -6.53
CA ASP A 87 5.04 -8.93 -6.77
C ASP A 87 3.64 -9.23 -6.23
N GLY A 88 2.88 -9.99 -7.01
CA GLY A 88 1.50 -10.36 -6.71
C GLY A 88 0.84 -11.10 -7.87
N PRO A 89 -0.39 -11.58 -7.67
CA PRO A 89 -1.27 -11.26 -6.54
C PRO A 89 -0.85 -11.91 -5.22
N LEU A 90 -1.08 -11.20 -4.10
CA LEU A 90 -0.89 -11.74 -2.77
C LEU A 90 -2.15 -11.53 -1.92
N ALA A 91 -2.54 -12.55 -1.17
CA ALA A 91 -3.46 -12.37 -0.04
C ALA A 91 -2.77 -11.61 1.09
N LEU A 92 -3.56 -10.95 1.94
CA LEU A 92 -3.05 -10.07 3.00
C LEU A 92 -2.07 -10.80 3.94
N ASP A 93 -2.41 -12.01 4.37
CA ASP A 93 -1.56 -12.86 5.21
C ASP A 93 -0.17 -13.04 4.59
N ASN A 94 -0.13 -13.35 3.31
CA ASN A 94 1.10 -13.56 2.56
C ASN A 94 1.86 -12.29 2.23
N ALA A 95 1.21 -11.13 2.19
CA ALA A 95 1.89 -9.86 2.00
C ALA A 95 2.67 -9.45 3.26
N VAL A 96 2.14 -9.75 4.45
CA VAL A 96 2.64 -9.19 5.72
C VAL A 96 3.34 -10.20 6.64
N SER A 97 3.09 -11.50 6.50
CA SER A 97 3.67 -12.56 7.34
C SER A 97 4.60 -13.49 6.57
N ALA A 98 5.89 -13.46 6.91
CA ALA A 98 6.89 -14.38 6.33
C ALA A 98 6.55 -15.85 6.61
N ILE A 99 5.96 -16.15 7.78
CA ILE A 99 5.55 -17.51 8.16
C ILE A 99 4.40 -17.98 7.26
N ALA A 100 3.41 -17.13 6.97
CA ALA A 100 2.31 -17.48 6.07
C ALA A 100 2.80 -17.73 4.65
N ALA A 101 3.69 -16.87 4.15
CA ALA A 101 4.33 -17.01 2.84
C ALA A 101 5.14 -18.31 2.73
N GLU A 102 5.90 -18.67 3.77
CA GLU A 102 6.67 -19.92 3.84
C GLU A 102 5.77 -21.15 3.85
N HIS A 103 4.69 -21.15 4.65
CA HIS A 103 3.72 -22.25 4.69
C HIS A 103 3.07 -22.51 3.33
N LYS A 104 2.81 -21.45 2.56
CA LYS A 104 2.27 -21.53 1.20
C LYS A 104 3.37 -21.68 0.13
N ARG A 105 4.65 -21.72 0.51
CA ARG A 105 5.82 -21.87 -0.36
C ARG A 105 5.90 -20.81 -1.46
N ILE A 106 5.64 -19.56 -1.09
CA ILE A 106 5.69 -18.43 -2.00
C ILE A 106 7.13 -17.93 -2.06
N ASP A 107 7.78 -18.12 -3.22
CA ASP A 107 9.12 -17.59 -3.48
C ASP A 107 9.02 -16.18 -4.08
N SER A 108 9.21 -15.17 -3.23
CA SER A 108 9.03 -13.77 -3.57
C SER A 108 9.84 -12.87 -2.65
N GLU A 109 10.44 -11.82 -3.20
CA GLU A 109 11.10 -10.79 -2.40
C GLU A 109 10.10 -9.90 -1.62
N VAL A 110 8.83 -9.89 -2.04
CA VAL A 110 7.74 -9.08 -1.45
C VAL A 110 6.96 -9.85 -0.41
N ALA A 111 6.72 -11.15 -0.61
CA ALA A 111 5.90 -11.94 0.30
C ALA A 111 6.45 -11.92 1.74
N GLY A 112 5.56 -11.63 2.69
CA GLY A 112 5.83 -11.49 4.11
C GLY A 112 6.56 -10.22 4.51
N ARG A 113 6.91 -9.37 3.53
CA ARG A 113 7.84 -8.24 3.68
C ARG A 113 7.32 -6.99 2.97
N ALA A 114 6.06 -6.94 2.58
CA ALA A 114 5.50 -5.79 1.87
C ALA A 114 5.56 -4.53 2.74
N ASP A 115 6.00 -3.42 2.14
CA ASP A 115 5.94 -2.07 2.71
C ASP A 115 4.66 -1.36 2.25
N ILE A 116 4.24 -1.61 0.99
CA ILE A 116 3.06 -1.02 0.37
C ILE A 116 2.05 -2.11 0.01
N LEU A 117 0.84 -1.96 0.51
CA LEU A 117 -0.33 -2.78 0.21
C LEU A 117 -1.23 -2.02 -0.76
N LEU A 118 -1.21 -2.42 -2.04
CA LEU A 118 -2.12 -1.89 -3.05
C LEU A 118 -3.43 -2.70 -2.99
N VAL A 119 -4.51 -2.08 -2.52
CA VAL A 119 -5.83 -2.71 -2.46
C VAL A 119 -6.53 -2.73 -3.83
N PRO A 120 -7.46 -3.67 -4.08
CA PRO A 120 -8.13 -3.78 -5.37
C PRO A 120 -9.10 -2.63 -5.66
N ASP A 121 -9.79 -2.13 -4.63
CA ASP A 121 -10.83 -1.11 -4.68
C ASP A 121 -10.90 -0.33 -3.35
N ILE A 122 -11.72 0.73 -3.34
CA ILE A 122 -11.87 1.62 -2.19
C ILE A 122 -12.51 0.93 -1.00
N GLU A 123 -13.45 0.00 -1.20
CA GLU A 123 -14.11 -0.73 -0.13
C GLU A 123 -13.10 -1.55 0.66
N ALA A 124 -12.27 -2.34 -0.02
CA ALA A 124 -11.19 -3.11 0.59
C ALA A 124 -10.19 -2.20 1.31
N GLY A 125 -9.81 -1.08 0.69
CA GLY A 125 -8.94 -0.08 1.29
C GLY A 125 -9.52 0.53 2.57
N ASN A 126 -10.79 0.93 2.53
CA ASN A 126 -11.46 1.56 3.65
C ASN A 126 -11.66 0.60 4.83
N MET A 127 -12.04 -0.65 4.55
CA MET A 127 -12.18 -1.70 5.55
C MET A 127 -10.83 -2.02 6.20
N LEU A 128 -9.76 -2.19 5.40
CA LEU A 128 -8.42 -2.46 5.92
C LEU A 128 -7.90 -1.29 6.78
N TYR A 129 -8.05 -0.06 6.29
CA TYR A 129 -7.70 1.15 7.05
C TYR A 129 -8.36 1.16 8.43
N LYS A 130 -9.69 0.98 8.47
CA LYS A 130 -10.45 0.99 9.72
C LYS A 130 -10.08 -0.21 10.60
N SER A 131 -9.86 -1.39 10.04
CA SER A 131 -9.42 -2.56 10.80
C SER A 131 -8.09 -2.29 11.50
N LEU A 132 -7.12 -1.66 10.83
CA LEU A 132 -5.84 -1.31 11.43
C LEU A 132 -6.02 -0.30 12.57
N VAL A 133 -6.82 0.76 12.37
CA VAL A 133 -7.05 1.77 13.42
C VAL A 133 -7.81 1.19 14.62
N TYR A 134 -8.96 0.55 14.39
CA TYR A 134 -9.88 0.19 15.47
C TYR A 134 -9.61 -1.16 16.11
N PHE A 135 -9.12 -2.15 15.36
CA PHE A 135 -8.86 -3.49 15.90
C PHE A 135 -7.38 -3.70 16.22
N ALA A 136 -6.48 -3.22 15.36
CA ALA A 136 -5.04 -3.37 15.59
C ALA A 136 -4.43 -2.23 16.43
N ASN A 137 -5.21 -1.20 16.79
CA ASN A 137 -4.73 0.00 17.50
C ASN A 137 -3.52 0.65 16.81
N ALA A 138 -3.51 0.62 15.48
CA ALA A 138 -2.42 1.20 14.70
C ALA A 138 -2.49 2.73 14.74
N LYS A 139 -1.31 3.34 14.83
CA LYS A 139 -1.16 4.78 14.61
C LYS A 139 -1.11 5.03 13.11
N VAL A 140 -1.67 6.15 12.66
CA VAL A 140 -1.81 6.44 11.24
C VAL A 140 -1.54 7.90 10.92
N GLY A 141 -0.82 8.13 9.81
CA GLY A 141 -0.75 9.40 9.10
C GLY A 141 -1.19 9.20 7.65
N ALA A 142 -1.97 10.13 7.09
CA ALA A 142 -2.55 10.01 5.76
C ALA A 142 -2.38 11.28 4.92
N VAL A 143 -2.08 11.08 3.64
CA VAL A 143 -1.94 12.16 2.65
C VAL A 143 -2.50 11.74 1.30
N ILE A 144 -2.96 12.72 0.51
CA ILE A 144 -3.07 12.57 -0.93
C ILE A 144 -1.72 12.95 -1.56
N ALA A 145 -1.20 12.06 -2.39
CA ALA A 145 -0.03 12.26 -3.23
C ALA A 145 -0.44 12.34 -4.71
N GLY A 146 0.47 12.84 -5.56
CA GLY A 146 0.25 13.00 -7.01
C GLY A 146 -0.11 14.43 -7.44
N ALA A 147 -0.46 15.31 -6.50
CA ALA A 147 -0.54 16.75 -6.75
C ALA A 147 0.85 17.42 -6.63
N LYS A 148 0.95 18.71 -6.96
CA LYS A 148 2.21 19.50 -6.83
C LYS A 148 2.74 19.59 -5.39
N ALA A 149 1.87 19.39 -4.40
CA ALA A 149 2.21 19.35 -2.98
C ALA A 149 1.31 18.29 -2.30
N PRO A 150 1.76 17.66 -1.21
CA PRO A 150 0.95 16.71 -0.46
C PRO A 150 -0.24 17.42 0.20
N ILE A 151 -1.41 16.79 0.14
CA ILE A 151 -2.64 17.33 0.73
C ILE A 151 -2.98 16.46 1.94
N VAL A 152 -3.05 17.09 3.12
CA VAL A 152 -3.50 16.44 4.35
C VAL A 152 -5.03 16.36 4.32
N LEU A 153 -5.56 15.14 4.38
CA LEU A 153 -6.98 14.88 4.53
C LEU A 153 -7.23 14.22 5.87
N THR A 154 -8.08 14.85 6.67
CA THR A 154 -8.44 14.35 8.00
C THR A 154 -9.92 13.99 8.03
N SER A 155 -10.26 12.85 8.62
CA SER A 155 -11.61 12.53 9.03
C SER A 155 -11.99 13.33 10.27
N ARG A 156 -13.29 13.63 10.42
CA ARG A 156 -13.81 14.24 11.67
C ARG A 156 -13.55 13.36 12.89
N ALA A 157 -13.47 12.05 12.68
CA ALA A 157 -13.22 11.07 13.73
C ALA A 157 -11.72 10.90 14.07
N ASP A 158 -10.81 11.55 13.35
CA ASP A 158 -9.38 11.38 13.59
C ASP A 158 -8.94 12.05 14.89
N SER A 159 -8.08 11.34 15.63
CA SER A 159 -7.44 11.84 16.84
C SER A 159 -6.49 13.00 16.53
N ALA A 160 -6.13 13.78 17.56
CA ALA A 160 -5.12 14.83 17.42
C ALA A 160 -3.76 14.25 16.99
N GLU A 161 -3.42 13.06 17.47
CA GLU A 161 -2.19 12.33 17.11
C GLU A 161 -2.18 11.95 15.62
N SER A 162 -3.26 11.39 15.09
CA SER A 162 -3.35 11.06 13.66
C SER A 162 -3.22 12.29 12.77
N LYS A 163 -3.79 13.43 13.18
CA LYS A 163 -3.65 14.71 12.45
C LYS A 163 -2.21 15.20 12.45
N LEU A 164 -1.51 15.09 13.59
CA LEU A 164 -0.10 15.44 13.70
C LEU A 164 0.77 14.55 12.81
N TYR A 165 0.52 13.25 12.78
CA TYR A 165 1.25 12.32 11.91
C TYR A 165 0.98 12.56 10.43
N SER A 166 -0.26 12.90 10.04
CA SER A 166 -0.56 13.32 8.67
C SER A 166 0.21 14.58 8.27
N LEU A 167 0.34 15.56 9.18
CA LEU A 167 1.16 16.76 8.94
C LEU A 167 2.65 16.41 8.81
N ALA A 168 3.19 15.58 9.70
CA ALA A 168 4.58 15.14 9.62
C ALA A 168 4.87 14.41 8.31
N LEU A 169 3.99 13.49 7.91
CA LEU A 169 4.07 12.77 6.65
C LEU A 169 4.03 13.72 5.45
N ALA A 170 3.15 14.73 5.48
CA ALA A 170 3.09 15.75 4.43
C ALA A 170 4.38 16.57 4.35
N VAL A 171 5.00 16.94 5.47
CA VAL A 171 6.29 17.65 5.47
C VAL A 171 7.40 16.77 4.88
N CYS A 172 7.48 15.49 5.26
CA CYS A 172 8.45 14.56 4.68
C CYS A 172 8.25 14.34 3.18
N SER A 173 6.99 14.36 2.72
CA SER A 173 6.62 14.09 1.32
C SER A 173 6.53 15.34 0.46
N ALA A 174 6.72 16.54 1.04
CA ALA A 174 6.82 17.76 0.28
C ALA A 174 8.18 17.77 -0.42
N SER A 175 8.17 17.74 -1.75
CA SER A 175 9.39 17.92 -2.54
C SER A 175 10.12 19.19 -2.10
N LYS A 176 11.46 19.12 -2.03
CA LYS A 176 12.30 20.32 -2.04
C LYS A 176 12.16 21.05 -3.37
#